data_AF-A0A3N4S928-F1
#
_entry.id   AF-A0A3N4S928-F1
#
_cell.length_a   1.000
_cell.length_b   1.000
_cell.length_c   1.000
_cell.angle_alpha   90.00
_cell.angle_beta   90.00
_cell.angle_gamma   90.00
#
_symmetry.space_group_name_H-M   'P 1'
#
loop_
_entity.id
_entity.type
_entity.pdbx_description
1 polymer ?
#
loop_
_entity_poly.entity_id
_entity_poly.type
_entity_poly.pdbx_seq_one_letter_code
_entity_poly.pdbx_strand_id
1 'polypeptide(L)'
;MSPAAAFRAFWPPARTNRSTVTASVLLLVVSAGCDTAAIGIVSYLTDDVLATGDLARFWRPAELWLALAGLGALASFGGGYLASWAGQHFLLGLRDRNFRHIQQLPPDFFDRSGNGDLVSRLTGDIGAVESLVTGAPVEFMASAAGAAFLAAAVWTNWLLALVAFSAAPVIWLVTGAFAVRARTAGRAERDSNGELASLLEESLANMPVVQAYNQWSPCAAWRPAGPRSSHPRPAADRRCRPGPRTRPRLLAHPHTAGPGPCPRPRRDASTEAAGHRIGRGCQGTCPQRELSSCGHGLNMAVLARTSTVSPASYGLCADGLNCGGTT
;
A
#
# COMPACT_ATOMS: atom_id res chain seq x y z
N MET A 1 -18.10 10.75 7.38
CA MET A 1 -17.58 11.51 8.53
C MET A 1 -16.92 12.78 8.01
N SER A 2 -17.14 13.95 8.62
CA SER A 2 -16.40 15.16 8.23
C SER A 2 -14.92 15.02 8.67
N PRO A 3 -13.95 15.56 7.91
CA PRO A 3 -12.54 15.50 8.27
C PRO A 3 -12.28 16.12 9.66
N ALA A 4 -13.03 17.15 10.03
CA ALA A 4 -12.97 17.76 11.35
C ALA A 4 -13.43 16.83 12.50
N ALA A 5 -14.44 15.98 12.27
CA ALA A 5 -14.91 15.01 13.27
C ALA A 5 -13.91 13.86 13.44
N ALA A 6 -13.29 13.40 12.35
CA ALA A 6 -12.20 12.43 12.42
C ALA A 6 -11.01 13.01 13.22
N PHE A 7 -10.58 14.23 12.90
CA PHE A 7 -9.49 14.88 13.61
C PHE A 7 -9.77 15.04 15.11
N ARG A 8 -10.98 15.46 15.49
CA ARG A 8 -11.40 15.56 16.90
C ARG A 8 -11.44 14.23 17.64
N ALA A 9 -11.73 13.13 16.95
CA ALA A 9 -11.72 11.79 17.55
C ALA A 9 -10.29 11.25 17.77
N PHE A 10 -9.34 11.63 16.90
CA PHE A 10 -7.93 11.24 17.00
C PHE A 10 -7.05 12.19 17.83
N TRP A 11 -7.54 13.40 18.13
CA TRP A 11 -6.85 14.40 18.94
C TRP A 11 -6.59 13.99 20.41
N PRO A 12 -7.51 13.31 21.14
CA PRO A 12 -7.30 12.98 22.55
C PRO A 12 -6.12 12.03 22.81
N PRO A 13 -5.88 10.97 22.01
CA PRO A 13 -4.69 10.13 22.13
C PRO A 13 -3.38 10.83 21.74
N ALA A 14 -3.43 11.80 20.81
CA ALA A 14 -2.28 12.62 20.45
C ALA A 14 -1.85 13.58 21.58
N ARG A 15 -2.75 13.89 22.54
CA ARG A 15 -2.46 14.76 23.69
C ARG A 15 -1.42 14.20 24.66
N THR A 16 -1.21 12.89 24.69
CA THR A 16 -0.21 12.26 25.58
C THR A 16 1.19 12.83 25.35
N ASN A 17 1.48 13.33 24.14
CA ASN A 17 2.78 13.85 23.77
C ASN A 17 2.75 15.31 23.29
N ARG A 18 1.86 16.13 23.88
CA ARG A 18 1.67 17.53 23.47
C ARG A 18 2.96 18.35 23.51
N SER A 19 3.82 18.14 24.51
CA SER A 19 5.09 18.86 24.66
C SER A 19 6.02 18.58 23.48
N THR A 20 6.10 17.32 23.06
CA THR A 20 6.98 16.91 21.96
C THR A 20 6.48 17.41 20.62
N VAL A 21 5.15 17.39 20.41
CA VAL A 21 4.53 17.97 19.20
C VAL A 21 4.71 19.49 19.16
N THR A 22 4.55 20.19 20.29
CA THR A 22 4.80 21.64 20.32
C THR A 22 6.28 21.97 20.15
N ALA A 23 7.18 21.17 20.71
CA ALA A 23 8.62 21.35 20.57
C ALA A 23 9.08 21.10 19.13
N SER A 24 8.56 20.07 18.45
CA SER A 24 8.87 19.83 17.04
C SER A 24 8.40 20.96 16.15
N VAL A 25 7.16 21.42 16.32
CA VAL A 25 6.63 22.56 15.56
C VAL A 25 7.46 23.82 15.79
N LEU A 26 7.84 24.11 17.04
CA LEU A 26 8.68 25.26 17.36
C LEU A 26 10.07 25.16 16.71
N LEU A 27 10.71 23.99 16.78
CA LEU A 27 11.99 23.73 16.11
C LEU A 27 11.91 23.89 14.59
N LEU A 28 10.82 23.41 13.96
CA LEU A 28 10.61 23.56 12.52
C LEU A 28 10.38 25.03 12.12
N VAL A 29 9.68 25.81 12.95
CA VAL A 29 9.52 27.26 12.74
C VAL A 29 10.86 27.98 12.87
N VAL A 30 11.67 27.63 13.87
CA VAL A 30 13.02 28.17 14.04
C VAL A 30 13.91 27.83 12.85
N SER A 31 13.84 26.58 12.36
CA SER A 31 14.56 26.15 11.15
C SER A 31 14.20 27.02 9.95
N ALA A 32 12.91 27.17 9.64
CA ALA A 32 12.45 27.98 8.51
C ALA A 32 12.89 29.45 8.63
N GLY A 33 12.91 29.99 9.87
CA GLY A 33 13.45 31.31 10.15
C GLY A 33 14.96 31.42 9.86
N CYS A 34 15.74 30.42 10.26
CA CYS A 34 17.18 30.37 9.99
C CYS A 34 17.48 30.28 8.49
N ASP A 35 16.76 29.43 7.75
CA ASP A 35 16.91 29.28 6.31
C ASP A 35 16.59 30.61 5.58
N THR A 36 15.54 31.30 6.01
CA THR A 36 15.15 32.59 5.46
C THR A 36 16.18 33.68 5.77
N ALA A 37 16.71 33.72 7.00
CA ALA A 37 17.77 34.65 7.38
C ALA A 37 19.07 34.40 6.59
N ALA A 38 19.41 33.13 6.36
CA ALA A 38 20.58 32.74 5.57
C ALA A 38 20.49 33.27 4.12
N ILE A 39 19.30 33.23 3.50
CA ILE A 39 19.07 33.81 2.16
C ILE A 39 19.31 35.32 2.17
N GLY A 40 18.86 36.03 3.21
CA GLY A 40 19.11 37.48 3.36
C GLY A 40 20.60 37.82 3.41
N ILE A 41 21.40 37.01 4.09
CA ILE A 41 22.87 37.21 4.17
C ILE A 41 23.52 37.01 2.80
N VAL A 42 23.04 36.06 1.99
CA VAL A 42 23.55 35.86 0.62
C VAL A 42 23.28 37.07 -0.28
N SER A 43 22.13 37.73 -0.13
CA SER A 43 21.84 38.99 -0.83
C SER A 43 22.85 40.06 -0.44
N TYR A 44 23.06 40.28 0.86
CA TYR A 44 24.03 41.25 1.36
C TYR A 44 25.47 40.95 0.89
N LEU A 45 25.87 39.67 0.88
CA LEU A 45 27.17 39.26 0.35
C LEU A 45 27.33 39.64 -1.13
N THR A 46 26.27 39.47 -1.92
CA THR A 46 26.28 39.72 -3.36
C THR A 46 26.31 41.22 -3.66
N ASP A 47 25.50 41.99 -2.97
CA ASP A 47 25.33 43.42 -3.24
C ASP A 47 26.46 44.28 -2.66
N ASP A 48 26.98 43.96 -1.46
CA ASP A 48 27.96 44.80 -0.77
C ASP A 48 29.41 44.30 -0.89
N VAL A 49 29.66 42.99 -0.81
CA VAL A 49 31.02 42.44 -0.72
C VAL A 49 31.59 42.09 -2.10
N LEU A 50 30.79 41.44 -2.94
CA LEU A 50 31.19 41.07 -4.30
C LEU A 50 31.29 42.29 -5.23
N ALA A 51 30.45 43.32 -5.01
CA ALA A 51 30.50 44.56 -5.78
C ALA A 51 31.70 45.45 -5.42
N THR A 52 32.15 45.44 -4.16
CA THR A 52 33.27 46.27 -3.69
C THR A 52 34.64 45.60 -3.79
N GLY A 53 34.69 44.27 -3.93
CA GLY A 53 35.94 43.51 -4.11
C GLY A 53 36.80 43.37 -2.84
N ASP A 54 36.25 43.69 -1.67
CA ASP A 54 37.01 43.73 -0.41
C ASP A 54 36.87 42.41 0.39
N LEU A 55 37.84 41.50 0.21
CA LEU A 55 37.83 40.16 0.82
C LEU A 55 37.89 40.18 2.35
N ALA A 56 38.38 41.27 2.97
CA ALA A 56 38.45 41.34 4.42
C ALA A 56 37.06 41.44 5.08
N ARG A 57 36.07 42.03 4.39
CA ARG A 57 34.68 42.13 4.87
C ARG A 57 33.85 40.88 4.64
N PHE A 58 34.34 39.93 3.86
CA PHE A 58 33.64 38.68 3.52
C PHE A 58 33.49 37.72 4.71
N TRP A 59 34.52 37.62 5.57
CA TRP A 59 34.58 36.56 6.59
C TRP A 59 33.47 36.67 7.65
N ARG A 60 33.13 37.88 8.11
CA ARG A 60 32.09 38.05 9.15
C ARG A 60 30.69 37.61 8.68
N PRO A 61 30.18 38.05 7.52
CA PRO A 61 28.92 37.55 6.98
C PRO A 61 28.96 36.04 6.66
N ALA A 62 30.09 35.53 6.17
CA ALA A 62 30.24 34.11 5.85
C ALA A 62 30.17 33.21 7.10
N GLU A 63 30.84 33.60 8.19
CA GLU A 63 30.76 32.91 9.48
C GLU A 63 29.34 32.95 10.06
N LEU A 64 28.67 34.11 9.98
CA LEU A 64 27.29 34.26 10.44
C LEU A 64 26.33 33.38 9.62
N TRP A 65 26.51 33.34 8.29
CA TRP A 65 25.74 32.48 7.41
C TRP A 65 25.94 31.00 7.77
N LEU A 66 27.20 30.58 7.97
CA LEU A 66 27.52 29.20 8.35
C LEU A 66 26.92 28.82 9.71
N ALA A 67 26.97 29.73 10.68
CA ALA A 67 26.36 29.53 12.00
C ALA A 67 24.84 29.38 11.91
N LEU A 68 24.16 30.23 11.12
CA LEU A 68 22.71 30.14 10.89
C LEU A 68 22.32 28.89 10.11
N ALA A 69 23.08 28.52 9.08
CA ALA A 69 22.85 27.29 8.32
C ALA A 69 23.01 26.05 9.22
N GLY A 70 24.03 26.03 10.09
CA GLY A 70 24.21 24.97 11.07
C GLY A 70 23.08 24.91 12.10
N LEU A 71 22.65 26.05 12.64
CA LEU A 71 21.53 26.13 13.58
C LEU A 71 20.21 25.68 12.93
N GLY A 72 19.96 26.12 11.70
CA GLY A 72 18.80 25.73 10.90
C GLY A 72 18.79 24.22 10.65
N ALA A 73 19.91 23.64 10.23
CA ALA A 73 20.05 22.20 10.02
C ALA A 73 19.80 21.39 11.30
N LEU A 74 20.34 21.83 12.44
CA LEU A 74 20.11 21.18 13.74
C LEU A 74 18.64 21.31 14.19
N ALA A 75 18.02 22.47 13.99
CA ALA A 75 16.62 22.70 14.30
C ALA A 75 15.69 21.86 13.41
N SER A 76 15.98 21.79 12.11
CA SER A 76 15.31 20.92 11.14
C SER A 76 15.41 19.46 11.55
N PHE A 77 16.62 18.98 11.83
CA PHE A 77 16.85 17.60 12.24
C PHE A 77 16.15 17.27 13.56
N GLY A 78 16.28 18.13 14.57
CA GLY A 78 15.62 17.95 15.86
C GLY A 78 14.10 17.98 15.75
N GLY A 79 13.56 18.94 15.00
CA GLY A 79 12.13 19.07 14.74
C GLY A 79 11.56 17.86 14.00
N GLY A 80 12.21 17.44 12.92
CA GLY A 80 11.85 16.26 12.13
C GLY A 80 11.94 14.96 12.94
N TYR A 81 12.98 14.82 13.77
CA TYR A 81 13.14 13.67 14.66
C TYR A 81 12.04 13.61 15.73
N LEU A 82 11.78 14.70 16.45
CA LEU A 82 10.71 14.75 17.45
C LEU A 82 9.34 14.52 16.82
N ALA A 83 9.08 15.07 15.63
CA ALA A 83 7.83 14.86 14.91
C ALA A 83 7.65 13.38 14.51
N SER A 84 8.70 12.76 13.97
CA SER A 84 8.70 11.34 13.61
C SER A 84 8.51 10.45 14.83
N TRP A 85 9.20 10.74 15.93
CA TRP A 85 9.08 10.02 17.18
C TRP A 85 7.66 10.13 17.77
N ALA A 86 7.09 11.34 17.81
CA ALA A 86 5.72 11.55 18.27
C ALA A 86 4.71 10.82 17.38
N GLY A 87 4.90 10.85 16.06
CA GLY A 87 4.07 10.13 15.10
C GLY A 87 4.11 8.61 15.29
N GLN A 88 5.30 8.04 15.45
CA GLN A 88 5.47 6.61 15.66
C GLN A 88 4.90 6.16 17.00
N HIS A 89 5.06 6.95 18.06
CA HIS A 89 4.48 6.67 19.37
C HIS A 89 2.93 6.67 19.32
N PHE A 90 2.35 7.62 18.58
CA PHE A 90 0.91 7.65 18.33
C PHE A 90 0.43 6.40 17.57
N LEU A 91 1.16 5.97 16.53
CA LEU A 91 0.83 4.78 15.75
C LEU A 91 0.91 3.50 16.57
N LEU A 92 1.92 3.37 17.44
CA LEU A 92 2.03 2.26 18.38
C LEU A 92 0.82 2.20 19.33
N GLY A 93 0.41 3.33 19.90
CA GLY A 93 -0.78 3.40 20.75
C GLY A 93 -2.10 3.14 20.00
N LEU A 94 -2.15 3.42 18.68
CA LEU A 94 -3.28 3.06 17.84
C LEU A 94 -3.34 1.55 17.58
N ARG A 95 -2.19 0.95 17.22
CA ARG A 95 -2.06 -0.50 16.99
C ARG A 95 -2.43 -1.30 18.25
N ASP A 96 -1.93 -0.88 19.42
CA ASP A 96 -2.23 -1.53 20.70
C ASP A 96 -3.73 -1.49 21.04
N ARG A 97 -4.37 -0.31 20.93
CA ARG A 97 -5.81 -0.18 21.20
C ARG A 97 -6.67 -1.00 20.25
N ASN A 98 -6.31 -1.02 18.97
CA ASN A 98 -7.06 -1.79 17.98
C ASN A 98 -6.90 -3.29 18.21
N PHE A 99 -5.68 -3.74 18.48
CA PHE A 99 -5.41 -5.14 18.81
C PHE A 99 -6.12 -5.60 20.09
N ARG A 100 -6.15 -4.75 21.13
CA ARG A 100 -6.91 -5.01 22.37
C ARG A 100 -8.41 -5.09 22.10
N HIS A 101 -8.94 -4.20 21.25
CA HIS A 101 -10.34 -4.21 20.90
C HIS A 101 -10.72 -5.51 20.19
N ILE A 102 -9.96 -5.91 19.17
CA ILE A 102 -10.20 -7.15 18.40
C ILE A 102 -10.21 -8.39 19.30
N GLN A 103 -9.32 -8.48 20.29
CA GLN A 103 -9.29 -9.60 21.24
C GLN A 103 -10.53 -9.69 22.15
N GLN A 104 -11.28 -8.60 22.32
CA GLN A 104 -12.47 -8.55 23.17
C GLN A 104 -13.78 -8.80 22.38
N LEU A 105 -13.70 -8.98 21.06
CA LEU A 105 -14.90 -9.19 20.25
C LEU A 105 -15.46 -10.61 20.42
N PRO A 106 -16.81 -10.77 20.45
CA PRO A 106 -17.44 -12.09 20.54
C PRO A 106 -17.11 -12.99 19.33
N PRO A 107 -17.09 -14.32 19.51
CA PRO A 107 -16.88 -15.29 18.42
C PRO A 107 -17.83 -15.09 17.24
N ASP A 108 -19.11 -14.78 17.52
CA ASP A 108 -20.16 -14.52 16.52
C ASP A 108 -19.82 -13.41 15.51
N PHE A 109 -18.89 -12.51 15.84
CA PHE A 109 -18.45 -11.45 14.94
C PHE A 109 -17.46 -11.97 13.89
N PHE A 110 -16.60 -12.93 14.26
CA PHE A 110 -15.61 -13.52 13.37
C PHE A 110 -16.27 -14.45 12.34
N ASP A 111 -17.34 -15.15 12.73
CA ASP A 111 -18.12 -16.00 11.82
C ASP A 111 -18.82 -15.21 10.70
N ARG A 112 -19.16 -13.94 10.95
CA ARG A 112 -19.84 -13.07 9.97
C ARG A 112 -18.89 -12.30 9.05
N SER A 113 -17.68 -12.02 9.51
CA SER A 113 -16.82 -11.00 8.88
C SER A 113 -15.63 -11.58 8.11
N GLY A 114 -15.33 -12.87 8.23
CA GLY A 114 -14.18 -13.51 7.59
C GLY A 114 -12.85 -12.96 8.12
N ASN A 115 -12.06 -13.78 8.82
CA ASN A 115 -10.81 -13.33 9.46
C ASN A 115 -9.85 -12.56 8.53
N GLY A 116 -9.82 -12.87 7.23
CA GLY A 116 -8.96 -12.19 6.25
C GLY A 116 -9.39 -10.76 5.90
N ASP A 117 -10.68 -10.48 5.77
CA ASP A 117 -11.19 -9.13 5.44
C ASP A 117 -10.94 -8.17 6.61
N LEU A 118 -11.12 -8.65 7.85
CA LEU A 118 -10.88 -7.86 9.05
C LEU A 118 -9.42 -7.42 9.17
N VAL A 119 -8.48 -8.36 8.98
CA VAL A 119 -7.04 -8.08 9.05
C VAL A 119 -6.60 -7.17 7.92
N SER A 120 -7.12 -7.36 6.70
CA SER A 120 -6.80 -6.51 5.55
C SER A 120 -7.26 -5.07 5.75
N ARG A 121 -8.51 -4.86 6.20
CA ARG A 121 -9.02 -3.51 6.50
C ARG A 121 -8.25 -2.86 7.63
N LEU A 122 -8.00 -3.59 8.70
CA LEU A 122 -7.22 -3.11 9.84
C LEU A 122 -5.82 -2.64 9.43
N THR A 123 -5.07 -3.49 8.73
CA THR A 123 -3.70 -3.20 8.32
C THR A 123 -3.65 -2.10 7.27
N GLY A 124 -4.61 -2.09 6.33
CA GLY A 124 -4.76 -1.03 5.32
C GLY A 124 -5.09 0.33 5.95
N ASP A 125 -6.07 0.38 6.86
CA ASP A 125 -6.47 1.62 7.53
C ASP A 125 -5.37 2.17 8.44
N ILE A 126 -4.67 1.30 9.18
CA ILE A 126 -3.51 1.71 9.99
C ILE A 126 -2.38 2.22 9.09
N GLY A 127 -2.12 1.55 7.96
CA GLY A 127 -1.11 2.00 7.00
C GLY A 127 -1.44 3.36 6.38
N ALA A 128 -2.72 3.62 6.08
CA ALA A 128 -3.15 4.93 5.61
C ALA A 128 -2.92 6.02 6.68
N VAL A 129 -3.26 5.74 7.94
CA VAL A 129 -2.99 6.67 9.06
C VAL A 129 -1.49 6.86 9.26
N GLU A 130 -0.68 5.82 9.12
CA GLU A 130 0.78 5.89 9.21
C GLU A 130 1.37 6.82 8.14
N SER A 131 0.92 6.69 6.89
CA SER A 131 1.36 7.58 5.81
C SER A 131 1.01 9.05 6.08
N LEU A 132 -0.17 9.31 6.64
CA LEU A 132 -0.60 10.66 7.01
C LEU A 132 0.26 11.22 8.15
N VAL A 133 0.48 10.44 9.20
CA VAL A 133 1.19 10.87 10.41
C VAL A 133 2.69 11.09 10.15
N THR A 134 3.29 10.26 9.30
CA THR A 134 4.71 10.37 8.92
C THR A 134 4.95 11.41 7.82
N GLY A 135 4.00 11.59 6.90
CA GLY A 135 4.10 12.56 5.80
C GLY A 135 3.76 14.00 6.21
N ALA A 136 2.77 14.19 7.09
CA ALA A 136 2.29 15.53 7.45
C ALA A 136 3.39 16.48 8.01
N PRO A 137 4.34 16.04 8.86
CA PRO A 137 5.42 16.90 9.33
C PRO A 137 6.32 17.41 8.20
N VAL A 138 6.63 16.53 7.23
CA VAL A 138 7.46 16.88 6.06
C VAL A 138 6.74 17.91 5.20
N GLU A 139 5.44 17.70 4.96
CA GLU A 139 4.62 18.61 4.16
C GLU A 139 4.40 19.96 4.85
N PHE A 140 4.24 19.96 6.17
CA PHE A 140 4.17 21.17 7.00
C PHE A 140 5.50 21.95 6.94
N MET A 141 6.63 21.27 7.07
CA MET A 141 7.95 21.90 6.98
C MET A 141 8.17 22.54 5.60
N ALA A 142 7.86 21.82 4.53
CA ALA A 142 7.96 22.34 3.17
C ALA A 142 7.05 23.56 2.96
N SER A 143 5.83 23.52 3.48
CA SER A 143 4.86 24.62 3.40
C SER A 143 5.33 25.84 4.20
N ALA A 144 5.87 25.64 5.40
CA ALA A 144 6.39 26.71 6.25
C ALA A 144 7.62 27.38 5.63
N ALA A 145 8.56 26.59 5.09
CA ALA A 145 9.72 27.10 4.35
C ALA A 145 9.29 27.89 3.11
N GLY A 146 8.33 27.37 2.33
CA GLY A 146 7.78 28.07 1.17
C GLY A 146 7.09 29.39 1.53
N ALA A 147 6.32 29.42 2.63
CA ALA A 147 5.68 30.64 3.11
C ALA A 147 6.69 31.69 3.59
N ALA A 148 7.74 31.27 4.32
CA ALA A 148 8.80 32.15 4.76
C ALA A 148 9.59 32.74 3.59
N PHE A 149 9.89 31.91 2.58
CA PHE A 149 10.53 32.35 1.34
C PHE A 149 9.67 33.36 0.57
N LEU A 150 8.37 33.09 0.42
CA LEU A 150 7.43 34.01 -0.23
C LEU A 150 7.36 35.36 0.50
N ALA A 151 7.28 35.34 1.84
CA ALA A 151 7.27 36.55 2.63
C ALA A 151 8.56 37.37 2.44
N ALA A 152 9.72 36.71 2.45
CA ALA A 152 11.00 37.37 2.19
C ALA A 152 11.08 37.97 0.77
N ALA A 153 10.65 37.23 -0.25
CA ALA A 153 10.66 37.69 -1.63
C ALA A 153 9.80 38.94 -1.84
N VAL A 154 8.59 38.96 -1.26
CA VAL A 154 7.68 40.12 -1.34
C VAL A 154 8.24 41.32 -0.58
N TRP A 155 8.91 41.09 0.55
CA TRP A 155 9.55 42.14 1.34
C TRP A 155 10.68 42.83 0.58
N THR A 156 11.49 42.08 -0.18
CA THR A 156 12.61 42.64 -0.95
C THR A 156 12.14 43.41 -2.17
N ASN A 157 11.34 42.79 -3.05
CA ASN A 157 10.77 43.46 -4.23
C ASN A 157 9.50 42.76 -4.71
N TRP A 158 8.35 43.33 -4.35
CA TRP A 158 7.03 42.79 -4.69
C TRP A 158 6.79 42.64 -6.20
N LEU A 159 7.41 43.48 -7.04
CA LEU A 159 7.25 43.41 -8.49
C LEU A 159 8.03 42.24 -9.07
N LEU A 160 9.28 42.04 -8.64
CA LEU A 160 10.10 40.87 -9.03
C LEU A 160 9.48 39.56 -8.52
N ALA A 161 8.92 39.58 -7.31
CA ALA A 161 8.18 38.47 -6.74
C ALA A 161 6.95 38.11 -7.59
N LEU A 162 6.15 39.08 -8.04
CA LEU A 162 5.01 38.83 -8.93
C LEU A 162 5.44 38.22 -10.27
N VAL A 163 6.54 38.71 -10.87
CA VAL A 163 7.07 38.12 -12.10
C VAL A 163 7.50 36.67 -11.86
N ALA A 164 8.20 36.37 -10.77
CA ALA A 164 8.57 35.00 -10.43
C ALA A 164 7.35 34.10 -10.17
N PHE A 165 6.34 34.60 -9.43
CA PHE A 165 5.12 33.88 -9.13
C PHE A 165 4.21 33.68 -10.33
N SER A 166 4.36 34.46 -11.41
CA SER A 166 3.64 34.22 -12.66
C SER A 166 3.99 32.88 -13.31
N ALA A 167 5.17 32.30 -13.00
CA ALA A 167 5.56 30.97 -13.45
C ALA A 167 4.87 29.85 -12.66
N ALA A 168 4.49 30.09 -11.39
CA ALA A 168 3.85 29.10 -10.53
C ALA A 168 2.55 28.50 -11.11
N PRO A 169 1.59 29.26 -11.65
CA PRO A 169 0.38 28.69 -12.26
C PRO A 169 0.68 27.84 -13.50
N VAL A 170 1.70 28.21 -14.29
CA VAL A 170 2.12 27.42 -15.46
C VAL A 170 2.66 26.07 -15.01
N ILE A 171 3.55 26.06 -14.02
CA ILE A 171 4.09 24.82 -13.43
C ILE A 171 2.97 23.98 -12.82
N TRP A 172 2.03 24.61 -12.11
CA TRP A 172 0.88 23.92 -11.51
C TRP A 172 -0.03 23.28 -12.57
N LEU A 173 -0.33 23.97 -13.66
CA LEU A 173 -1.13 23.44 -14.77
C LEU A 173 -0.44 22.25 -15.45
N VAL A 174 0.86 22.38 -15.75
CA VAL A 174 1.64 21.30 -16.38
C VAL A 174 1.68 20.08 -15.44
N THR A 175 2.06 20.29 -14.18
CA THR A 175 2.12 19.23 -13.16
C THR A 175 0.76 18.58 -12.95
N GLY A 176 -0.32 19.36 -12.92
CA GLY A 176 -1.69 18.86 -12.80
C GLY A 176 -2.10 17.99 -14.00
N ALA A 177 -1.78 18.43 -15.22
CA ALA A 177 -2.05 17.66 -16.43
C ALA A 177 -1.24 16.35 -16.49
N PHE A 178 0.01 16.36 -16.01
CA PHE A 178 0.82 15.16 -15.84
C PHE A 178 0.27 14.23 -14.76
N ALA A 179 -0.16 14.78 -13.62
CA ALA A 179 -0.72 14.01 -12.51
C ALA A 179 -1.99 13.25 -12.92
N VAL A 180 -2.86 13.87 -13.73
CA VAL A 180 -4.05 13.18 -14.28
C VAL A 180 -3.63 12.00 -15.15
N ARG A 181 -2.68 12.19 -16.07
CA ARG A 181 -2.18 11.10 -16.94
C ARG A 181 -1.50 9.98 -16.15
N ALA A 182 -0.71 10.34 -15.14
CA ALA A 182 -0.08 9.37 -14.26
C ALA A 182 -1.13 8.56 -13.48
N ARG A 183 -2.20 9.21 -12.99
CA ARG A 183 -3.31 8.54 -12.29
C ARG A 183 -4.11 7.62 -13.19
N THR A 184 -4.30 7.96 -14.47
CA THR A 184 -5.00 7.08 -15.43
C THR A 184 -4.14 5.89 -15.83
N ALA A 185 -2.85 6.11 -16.11
CA ALA A 185 -1.90 5.02 -16.41
C ALA A 185 -1.78 4.06 -15.23
N GLY A 186 -1.65 4.58 -14.00
CA GLY A 186 -1.59 3.76 -12.80
C GLY A 186 -2.89 3.01 -12.49
N ARG A 187 -4.04 3.42 -13.02
CA ARG A 187 -5.29 2.63 -12.95
C ARG A 187 -5.27 1.49 -13.94
N ALA A 188 -4.93 1.77 -15.20
CA ALA A 188 -4.81 0.74 -16.23
C ALA A 188 -3.80 -0.35 -15.84
N GLU A 189 -2.69 0.01 -15.20
CA GLU A 189 -1.71 -0.95 -14.68
C GLU A 189 -2.27 -1.82 -13.55
N ARG A 190 -3.06 -1.24 -12.64
CA ARG A 190 -3.73 -1.99 -11.57
C ARG A 190 -4.80 -2.93 -12.11
N ASP A 191 -5.56 -2.50 -13.12
CA ASP A 191 -6.58 -3.32 -13.77
C ASP A 191 -5.94 -4.51 -14.48
N SER A 192 -4.86 -4.28 -15.24
CA SER A 192 -4.05 -5.34 -15.88
C SER A 192 -3.52 -6.35 -14.87
N ASN A 193 -2.96 -5.87 -13.76
CA ASN A 193 -2.43 -6.72 -12.70
C ASN A 193 -3.53 -7.51 -11.98
N GLY A 194 -4.73 -6.92 -11.87
CA GLY A 194 -5.91 -7.60 -11.35
C GLY A 194 -6.33 -8.76 -12.24
N GLU A 195 -6.42 -8.55 -13.56
CA GLU A 195 -6.76 -9.62 -14.52
C GLU A 195 -5.73 -10.75 -14.49
N LEU A 196 -4.43 -10.43 -14.48
CA LEU A 196 -3.36 -11.43 -14.38
C LEU A 196 -3.44 -12.23 -13.08
N ALA A 197 -3.70 -11.56 -11.96
CA ALA A 197 -3.86 -12.23 -10.67
C ALA A 197 -5.08 -13.17 -10.68
N SER A 198 -6.22 -12.76 -11.25
CA SER A 198 -7.40 -13.61 -11.37
C SER A 198 -7.16 -14.82 -12.27
N LEU A 199 -6.46 -14.66 -13.40
CA LEU A 199 -6.09 -15.78 -14.28
C LEU A 199 -5.15 -16.78 -13.59
N LEU A 200 -4.20 -16.27 -12.78
CA LEU A 200 -3.32 -17.11 -11.97
C LEU A 200 -4.13 -17.89 -10.92
N GLU A 201 -5.05 -17.24 -10.21
CA GLU A 201 -5.93 -17.88 -9.23
C GLU A 201 -6.80 -18.97 -9.88
N GLU A 202 -7.42 -18.69 -11.03
CA GLU A 202 -8.22 -19.68 -11.78
C GLU A 202 -7.37 -20.85 -12.27
N SER A 203 -6.16 -20.58 -12.76
CA SER A 203 -5.24 -21.63 -13.23
C SER A 203 -4.78 -22.54 -12.09
N LEU A 204 -4.47 -21.96 -10.93
CA LEU A 204 -4.08 -22.71 -9.73
C LEU A 204 -5.26 -23.52 -9.17
N ALA A 205 -6.47 -22.95 -9.14
CA ALA A 205 -7.67 -23.65 -8.70
C ALA A 205 -8.02 -24.85 -9.59
N ASN A 206 -7.77 -24.75 -10.90
CA ASN A 206 -8.02 -25.81 -11.87
C ASN A 206 -6.85 -26.79 -12.04
N MET A 207 -5.72 -26.58 -11.37
CA MET A 207 -4.53 -27.42 -11.46
C MET A 207 -4.76 -28.90 -11.12
N PRO A 208 -5.59 -29.26 -10.10
CA PRO A 208 -5.91 -30.66 -9.81
C PRO A 208 -6.68 -31.35 -10.95
N VAL A 209 -7.53 -30.61 -11.68
CA VAL A 209 -8.25 -31.13 -12.85
C VAL A 209 -7.26 -31.47 -13.97
N VAL A 210 -6.31 -30.57 -14.25
CA VAL A 210 -5.26 -30.79 -15.26
C VAL A 210 -4.37 -31.99 -14.89
N GLN A 211 -4.06 -32.18 -13.60
CA GLN A 211 -3.33 -33.34 -13.10
C GLN A 211 -4.12 -34.63 -13.23
N ALA A 212 -5.44 -34.62 -12.95
CA ALA A 212 -6.30 -35.79 -13.07
C ALA A 212 -6.42 -36.31 -14.51
N TYR A 213 -6.38 -35.41 -15.51
CA TYR A 213 -6.38 -35.78 -16.93
C TYR A 213 -4.97 -36.00 -17.51
N ASN A 214 -3.91 -35.94 -16.70
CA ASN A 214 -2.50 -36.04 -17.12
C ASN A 214 -2.15 -35.17 -18.34
N GLN A 215 -2.72 -33.96 -18.41
CA GLN A 215 -2.54 -33.02 -19.53
C GLN A 215 -1.33 -32.11 -19.37
N TRP A 216 -0.34 -32.50 -18.56
CA TRP A 216 0.96 -31.83 -18.42
C TRP A 216 1.81 -32.02 -19.70
N SER A 217 1.30 -31.59 -20.84
CA SER A 217 2.11 -31.53 -22.06
C SER A 217 3.04 -30.29 -21.97
N PRO A 218 4.35 -30.42 -22.24
CA PRO A 218 5.35 -29.35 -22.06
C PRO A 218 5.23 -28.15 -23.01
N CYS A 219 4.08 -27.90 -23.65
CA CYS A 219 3.99 -26.87 -24.69
C CYS A 219 3.90 -25.42 -24.19
N ALA A 220 4.03 -25.20 -22.87
CA ALA A 220 4.20 -23.88 -22.25
C ALA A 220 5.67 -23.51 -21.99
N ALA A 221 6.61 -24.02 -22.80
CA ALA A 221 7.95 -23.45 -22.85
C ALA A 221 7.85 -22.07 -23.53
N TRP A 222 7.51 -21.04 -22.76
CA TRP A 222 7.62 -19.64 -23.14
C TRP A 222 9.09 -19.35 -23.46
N ARG A 223 9.49 -19.47 -24.74
CA ARG A 223 10.78 -18.99 -25.21
C ARG A 223 10.61 -17.51 -25.51
N PRO A 224 11.32 -16.60 -24.81
CA PRO A 224 11.29 -15.19 -25.17
C PRO A 224 11.74 -15.05 -26.63
N ALA A 225 11.01 -14.25 -27.40
CA ALA A 225 11.32 -14.02 -28.81
C ALA A 225 12.70 -13.33 -28.92
N GLY A 226 13.73 -14.12 -29.21
CA GLY A 226 15.04 -13.58 -29.57
C GLY A 226 14.97 -12.74 -30.85
N PRO A 227 15.95 -11.86 -31.09
CA PRO A 227 15.96 -10.98 -32.25
C PRO A 227 15.82 -11.78 -33.55
N ARG A 228 15.04 -11.23 -34.51
CA ARG A 228 14.73 -11.85 -35.80
C ARG A 228 16.02 -12.19 -36.56
N SER A 229 16.42 -13.46 -36.54
CA SER A 229 17.42 -13.98 -37.48
C SER A 229 16.73 -14.37 -38.79
N SER A 230 17.45 -14.21 -39.90
CA SER A 230 16.99 -14.36 -41.29
C SER A 230 16.91 -15.82 -41.78
N HIS A 231 17.00 -16.81 -40.88
CA HIS A 231 16.88 -18.21 -41.27
C HIS A 231 15.42 -18.69 -41.26
N PRO A 232 15.02 -19.56 -42.22
CA PRO A 232 13.68 -20.13 -42.25
C PRO A 232 13.44 -20.95 -40.98
N ARG A 233 12.37 -20.62 -40.26
CA ARG A 233 11.97 -21.33 -39.02
C ARG A 233 11.70 -22.81 -39.33
N PRO A 234 12.22 -23.76 -38.54
CA PRO A 234 11.81 -25.15 -38.68
C PRO A 234 10.30 -25.26 -38.40
N ALA A 235 9.63 -26.16 -39.13
CA ALA A 235 8.20 -26.35 -39.05
C ALA A 235 7.77 -26.59 -37.60
N ALA A 236 6.79 -25.80 -37.12
CA ALA A 236 6.18 -25.98 -35.81
C ALA A 236 5.72 -27.44 -35.66
N ASP A 237 6.16 -28.08 -34.57
CA ASP A 237 5.79 -29.45 -34.24
C ASP A 237 4.26 -29.59 -34.27
N ARG A 238 3.76 -30.47 -35.16
CA ARG A 238 2.32 -30.67 -35.40
C ARG A 238 1.59 -31.22 -34.17
N ARG A 239 2.32 -31.66 -33.14
CA ARG A 239 1.75 -32.13 -31.86
C ARG A 239 1.16 -31.03 -30.99
N CYS A 240 1.48 -29.76 -31.24
CA CYS A 240 0.88 -28.62 -30.53
C CYS A 240 -0.12 -27.84 -31.41
N ARG A 241 -1.00 -28.55 -32.13
CA ARG A 241 -2.23 -27.92 -32.60
C ARG A 241 -3.22 -27.90 -31.43
N PRO A 242 -3.79 -26.75 -31.03
CA PRO A 242 -4.98 -26.79 -30.21
C PRO A 242 -5.99 -27.66 -30.95
N GLY A 243 -6.54 -28.67 -30.26
CA GLY A 243 -7.62 -29.49 -30.81
C GLY A 243 -8.71 -28.56 -31.36
N PRO A 244 -9.44 -28.98 -32.41
CA PRO A 244 -10.47 -28.12 -33.00
C PRO A 244 -11.33 -27.59 -31.86
N ARG A 245 -11.43 -26.25 -31.75
CA ARG A 245 -12.36 -25.60 -30.83
C ARG A 245 -13.73 -26.18 -31.14
N THR A 246 -14.12 -27.22 -30.42
CA THR A 246 -15.50 -27.62 -30.32
C THR A 246 -16.14 -26.40 -29.66
N ARG A 247 -16.75 -25.54 -30.48
CA ARG A 247 -17.81 -24.66 -29.99
C ARG A 247 -18.68 -25.59 -29.13
N PRO A 248 -18.87 -25.31 -27.84
CA PRO A 248 -19.79 -26.13 -27.07
C PRO A 248 -21.08 -26.07 -27.87
N ARG A 249 -21.50 -27.23 -28.41
CA ARG A 249 -22.89 -27.42 -28.78
C ARG A 249 -23.59 -27.05 -27.49
N LEU A 250 -24.35 -25.96 -27.53
CA LEU A 250 -25.48 -25.76 -26.63
C LEU A 250 -26.31 -27.04 -26.77
N LEU A 251 -25.96 -28.06 -25.98
CA LEU A 251 -26.86 -29.12 -25.63
C LEU A 251 -27.95 -28.36 -24.92
N ALA A 252 -29.06 -28.18 -25.63
CA ALA A 252 -30.33 -27.87 -25.01
C ALA A 252 -30.45 -28.84 -23.83
N HIS A 253 -30.32 -28.29 -22.62
CA HIS A 253 -30.74 -29.01 -21.43
C HIS A 253 -32.15 -29.51 -21.72
N PRO A 254 -32.45 -30.81 -21.59
CA PRO A 254 -33.83 -31.17 -21.37
C PRO A 254 -34.26 -30.39 -20.14
N HIS A 255 -35.39 -29.68 -20.24
CA HIS A 255 -36.02 -29.02 -19.10
C HIS A 255 -36.22 -30.08 -18.00
N THR A 256 -35.24 -30.25 -17.13
CA THR A 256 -35.44 -30.82 -15.81
C THR A 256 -36.12 -29.72 -15.02
N ALA A 257 -37.42 -29.95 -14.80
CA ALA A 257 -38.26 -29.20 -13.90
C ALA A 257 -37.45 -28.71 -12.68
N GLY A 258 -37.51 -27.40 -12.42
CA GLY A 258 -36.99 -26.85 -11.18
C GLY A 258 -37.63 -27.57 -9.99
N PRO A 259 -36.98 -27.59 -8.81
CA PRO A 259 -37.63 -28.05 -7.60
C PRO A 259 -38.88 -27.18 -7.40
N GLY A 260 -40.05 -27.81 -7.53
CA GLY A 260 -41.32 -27.15 -7.26
C GLY A 260 -41.32 -26.59 -5.83
N PRO A 261 -42.10 -25.53 -5.56
CA PRO A 261 -42.19 -24.97 -4.23
C PRO A 261 -42.66 -26.05 -3.24
N CYS A 262 -42.00 -26.11 -2.07
CA CYS A 262 -42.39 -26.97 -0.96
C CYS A 262 -43.90 -26.86 -0.70
N PRO A 263 -44.61 -27.99 -0.52
CA PRO A 263 -46.00 -27.93 -0.10
C PRO A 263 -46.07 -27.29 1.29
N ARG A 264 -46.79 -26.16 1.38
CA ARG A 264 -47.19 -25.59 2.68
C ARG A 264 -48.01 -26.63 3.43
N PRO A 265 -47.81 -26.82 4.74
CA PRO A 265 -48.69 -27.68 5.52
C PRO A 265 -50.10 -27.07 5.50
N ARG A 266 -51.09 -27.85 5.03
CA ARG A 266 -52.51 -27.54 5.20
C ARG A 266 -52.79 -27.50 6.69
N ARG A 267 -53.28 -26.35 7.18
CA ARG A 267 -54.01 -26.29 8.45
C ARG A 267 -55.38 -26.90 8.20
N ASP A 268 -55.50 -28.19 8.46
CA ASP A 268 -56.81 -28.80 8.68
C ASP A 268 -57.09 -28.70 10.18
N ALA A 269 -58.10 -27.90 10.51
CA ALA A 269 -58.63 -27.73 11.83
C ALA A 269 -59.55 -28.90 12.15
N SER A 270 -59.14 -29.79 13.06
CA SER A 270 -60.05 -30.55 13.92
C SER A 270 -59.26 -31.35 14.96
N THR A 271 -59.81 -31.40 16.16
CA THR A 271 -59.54 -32.31 17.29
C THR A 271 -58.29 -32.08 18.16
N GLU A 272 -58.51 -31.29 19.21
CA GLU A 272 -58.49 -31.70 20.62
C GLU A 272 -57.57 -32.85 21.09
N ALA A 273 -56.87 -32.54 22.19
CA ALA A 273 -56.56 -33.38 23.35
C ALA A 273 -55.28 -34.24 23.37
N ALA A 274 -54.56 -34.07 24.50
CA ALA A 274 -53.53 -34.91 25.10
C ALA A 274 -52.21 -35.07 24.30
N GLY A 275 -51.01 -34.94 24.87
CA GLY A 275 -50.54 -35.30 26.19
C GLY A 275 -49.37 -36.27 26.01
N HIS A 276 -48.18 -35.88 26.49
CA HIS A 276 -47.05 -36.73 26.86
C HIS A 276 -46.20 -37.50 25.80
N ARG A 277 -44.88 -37.33 26.00
CA ARG A 277 -43.76 -38.31 25.96
C ARG A 277 -42.98 -38.60 24.67
N ILE A 278 -41.68 -38.34 24.82
CA ILE A 278 -40.50 -39.22 24.63
C ILE A 278 -40.11 -39.56 23.18
N GLY A 279 -38.81 -39.39 22.95
CA GLY A 279 -38.16 -39.59 21.67
C GLY A 279 -38.08 -41.03 21.19
N ARG A 280 -37.76 -41.12 19.90
CA ARG A 280 -36.99 -42.13 19.14
C ARG A 280 -37.02 -41.58 17.71
N GLY A 281 -35.90 -41.21 17.11
CA GLY A 281 -34.97 -42.16 16.53
C GLY A 281 -35.07 -42.06 15.01
N CYS A 282 -34.23 -41.24 14.39
CA CYS A 282 -33.86 -41.39 12.98
C CYS A 282 -32.33 -41.51 12.94
N GLN A 283 -31.88 -42.74 13.23
CA GLN A 283 -30.57 -43.22 12.82
C GLN A 283 -30.62 -43.40 11.30
N GLY A 284 -30.19 -42.37 10.57
CA GLY A 284 -29.78 -42.49 9.18
C GLY A 284 -28.27 -42.29 9.13
N THR A 285 -27.53 -43.39 9.00
CA THR A 285 -26.07 -43.45 8.83
C THR A 285 -25.59 -42.53 7.71
N CYS A 286 -24.84 -41.49 8.06
CA CYS A 286 -24.02 -40.74 7.12
C CYS A 286 -22.60 -41.35 7.15
N PRO A 287 -21.99 -41.72 6.01
CA PRO A 287 -20.66 -42.33 6.03
C PRO A 287 -19.63 -41.28 6.47
N GLN A 288 -19.15 -41.43 7.71
CA GLN A 288 -17.87 -40.88 8.16
C GLN A 288 -16.74 -41.65 7.46
N ARG A 289 -16.21 -41.10 6.36
CA ARG A 289 -14.84 -41.36 5.93
C ARG A 289 -14.33 -40.14 5.16
N GLU A 290 -13.15 -39.69 5.56
CA GLU A 290 -12.36 -38.55 5.03
C GLU A 290 -12.62 -37.16 5.64
N LEU A 291 -12.71 -37.14 6.98
CA LEU A 291 -12.22 -36.02 7.80
C LEU A 291 -10.74 -36.29 8.17
N SER A 292 -9.81 -36.07 7.24
CA SER A 292 -8.37 -35.99 7.55
C SER A 292 -7.53 -35.39 6.40
N SER A 293 -7.87 -34.20 5.89
CA SER A 293 -6.91 -33.37 5.13
C SER A 293 -7.42 -31.94 4.93
N CYS A 294 -7.93 -31.32 5.99
CA CYS A 294 -8.26 -29.89 5.99
C CYS A 294 -7.45 -29.21 7.10
N GLY A 295 -6.13 -29.29 6.94
CA GLY A 295 -5.16 -28.71 7.86
C GLY A 295 -3.86 -28.47 7.10
N HIS A 296 -3.46 -27.21 7.04
CA HIS A 296 -2.25 -26.68 6.40
C HIS A 296 -2.31 -26.43 4.89
N GLY A 297 -2.47 -25.16 4.52
CA GLY A 297 -2.17 -24.75 3.15
C GLY A 297 -2.60 -23.35 2.74
N LEU A 298 -2.71 -22.36 3.63
CA LEU A 298 -2.97 -20.97 3.21
C LEU A 298 -2.47 -19.98 4.28
N ASN A 299 -1.18 -19.68 4.27
CA ASN A 299 -0.68 -18.41 4.82
C ASN A 299 0.76 -18.05 4.41
N MET A 300 1.01 -17.90 3.10
CA MET A 300 2.27 -17.28 2.61
C MET A 300 2.07 -16.20 1.54
N ALA A 301 0.84 -15.96 1.07
CA ALA A 301 0.57 -14.93 0.06
C ALA A 301 0.36 -13.51 0.63
N VAL A 302 0.22 -13.36 1.95
CA VAL A 302 -0.05 -12.05 2.60
C VAL A 302 1.23 -11.30 3.01
N LEU A 303 2.40 -11.97 3.02
CA LEU A 303 3.67 -11.34 3.47
C LEU A 303 4.53 -10.71 2.35
N ALA A 304 4.16 -10.82 1.08
CA ALA A 304 5.02 -10.39 -0.03
C ALA A 304 4.81 -8.95 -0.52
N ARG A 305 4.08 -8.09 0.22
CA ARG A 305 3.72 -6.73 -0.26
C ARG A 305 4.50 -5.57 0.39
N THR A 306 5.59 -5.83 1.14
CA THR A 306 6.40 -4.76 1.75
C THR A 306 7.90 -5.06 1.85
N SER A 307 8.56 -5.47 0.76
CA SER A 307 10.02 -5.40 0.70
C SER A 307 10.52 -4.88 -0.65
N THR A 308 10.91 -3.60 -0.65
CA THR A 308 11.89 -3.05 -1.57
C THR A 308 13.26 -3.64 -1.22
N VAL A 309 13.59 -4.83 -1.74
CA VAL A 309 14.95 -5.36 -1.73
C VAL A 309 15.28 -5.92 -3.11
N SER A 310 16.36 -5.39 -3.68
CA SER A 310 16.90 -5.72 -5.00
C SER A 310 17.32 -7.20 -5.12
N PRO A 311 17.00 -7.91 -6.22
CA PRO A 311 17.45 -9.28 -6.43
C PRO A 311 18.82 -9.28 -7.11
N ALA A 312 19.89 -9.13 -6.32
CA ALA A 312 21.26 -9.23 -6.81
C ALA A 312 22.19 -9.89 -5.77
N SER A 313 21.88 -11.13 -5.35
CA SER A 313 22.77 -11.92 -4.49
C SER A 313 22.36 -13.39 -4.26
N TYR A 314 21.70 -14.05 -5.22
CA TYR A 314 21.54 -15.51 -5.19
C TYR A 314 22.11 -16.14 -6.46
N GLY A 315 23.43 -16.02 -6.60
CA GLY A 315 24.22 -16.97 -7.37
C GLY A 315 24.81 -18.01 -6.41
N LEU A 316 24.97 -19.24 -6.91
CA LEU A 316 25.59 -20.43 -6.26
C LEU A 316 24.63 -21.16 -5.29
N CYS A 317 24.32 -22.46 -5.39
CA CYS A 317 25.02 -23.59 -6.00
C CYS A 317 24.02 -24.58 -6.60
N ALA A 318 24.19 -24.93 -7.87
CA ALA A 318 23.63 -26.14 -8.45
C ALA A 318 24.65 -26.70 -9.44
N ASP A 319 25.79 -27.13 -8.91
CA ASP A 319 26.69 -28.03 -9.62
C ASP A 319 27.24 -29.03 -8.61
N GLY A 320 26.93 -30.30 -8.85
CA GLY A 320 27.50 -31.40 -8.09
C GLY A 320 28.99 -31.48 -8.38
N LEU A 321 29.81 -31.48 -7.33
CA LEU A 321 31.16 -32.01 -7.33
C LEU A 321 31.66 -32.17 -5.88
N ASN A 322 31.86 -33.43 -5.52
CA ASN A 322 32.91 -33.96 -4.65
C ASN A 322 33.00 -33.51 -3.19
N CYS A 323 32.52 -34.37 -2.30
CA CYS A 323 32.92 -34.41 -0.89
C CYS A 323 34.33 -35.04 -0.76
N GLY A 324 35.28 -34.24 -0.29
CA GLY A 324 36.57 -34.65 0.28
C GLY A 324 37.20 -33.37 0.84
N GLY A 325 37.55 -33.23 2.11
CA GLY A 325 38.08 -34.19 3.05
C GLY A 325 39.54 -33.82 3.29
N THR A 326 39.81 -32.90 4.22
CA THR A 326 41.12 -32.76 4.88
C THR A 326 40.98 -31.91 6.16
N THR A 327 41.31 -32.58 7.27
CA THR A 327 41.79 -32.09 8.58
C THR A 327 40.94 -31.12 9.38
#